data_AF-A0A9X1U4V2-F1
#
_entry.id   AF-A0A9X1U4V2-F1
#
_cell.length_a   1.000
_cell.length_b   1.000
_cell.length_c   1.000
_cell.angle_alpha   90.00
_cell.angle_beta   90.00
_cell.angle_gamma   90.00
#
_symmetry.space_group_name_H-M   'P 1'
#
loop_
_entity.id
_entity.type
_entity.pdbx_description
1 polymer ?
#
loop_
_entity_poly.entity_id
_entity_poly.type
_entity_poly.pdbx_seq_one_letter_code
_entity_poly.pdbx_strand_id
1 'polypeptide(L)'
;YEASYTITQADIDAGEVVNQATAMGTAPDQTEVSDDSGTEINNDNPTIIDLCQKPEIAIVKAGVFNDENGDACANVDETITYTFTVTNLGNVSLSNIIVDDPLLGGPLAGPLSGDTDGDGELDVTETWIYEASYTITQADIDAGEVVNQATAMGTAP
;
A
#
# COMPACT_ATOMS: atom_id res chain seq x y z
N TYR A 1 -6.33 35.10 -16.93
CA TYR A 1 -5.38 34.65 -15.90
C TYR A 1 -5.21 33.16 -16.07
N GLU A 2 -3.99 32.65 -15.90
CA GLU A 2 -3.72 31.21 -15.86
C GLU A 2 -3.22 30.86 -14.47
N ALA A 3 -3.70 29.75 -13.93
CA ALA A 3 -3.26 29.16 -12.67
C ALA A 3 -2.95 27.68 -12.91
N SER A 4 -1.99 27.14 -12.17
CA SER A 4 -1.60 25.73 -12.22
C SER A 4 -1.74 25.10 -10.85
N TYR A 5 -2.15 23.84 -10.82
CA TYR A 5 -2.24 23.01 -9.62
C TYR A 5 -1.28 21.83 -9.76
N THR A 6 -0.52 21.54 -8.70
CA THR A 6 0.37 20.37 -8.64
C THR A 6 -0.39 19.23 -8.00
N ILE A 7 -0.50 18.11 -8.72
CA ILE A 7 -1.13 16.89 -8.21
C ILE A 7 -0.35 16.34 -7.02
N THR A 8 -1.08 15.98 -5.97
CA THR A 8 -0.58 15.36 -4.74
C THR A 8 -0.93 13.87 -4.69
N GLN A 9 -0.33 13.12 -3.76
CA GLN A 9 -0.66 11.70 -3.57
C GLN A 9 -2.13 11.54 -3.16
N ALA A 10 -2.62 12.39 -2.26
CA ALA A 10 -4.02 12.40 -1.85
C ALA A 10 -5.00 12.61 -3.02
N ASP A 11 -4.64 13.38 -4.05
CA ASP A 11 -5.49 13.50 -5.25
C ASP A 11 -5.51 12.18 -6.04
N ILE A 12 -4.37 11.49 -6.15
CA ILE A 12 -4.27 10.20 -6.84
C ILE A 12 -5.07 9.13 -6.07
N ASP A 13 -4.99 9.13 -4.74
CA ASP A 13 -5.77 8.24 -3.87
C ASP A 13 -7.27 8.57 -3.90
N ALA A 14 -7.64 9.84 -4.05
CA ALA A 14 -9.03 10.24 -4.28
C ALA A 14 -9.53 9.87 -5.68
N GLY A 15 -8.63 9.70 -6.65
CA GLY A 15 -8.94 9.37 -8.04
C GLY A 15 -9.48 10.55 -8.86
N GLU A 16 -9.51 11.76 -8.30
CA GLU A 16 -9.99 12.96 -8.98
C GLU A 16 -9.42 14.24 -8.37
N VAL A 17 -9.43 15.32 -9.17
CA VAL A 17 -9.26 16.69 -8.69
C VAL A 17 -10.52 17.48 -8.99
N VAL A 18 -11.10 18.08 -7.95
CA VAL A 18 -12.32 18.90 -8.05
C VAL A 18 -11.95 20.38 -7.86
N ASN A 19 -12.32 21.23 -8.81
CA ASN A 19 -12.06 22.67 -8.73
C ASN A 19 -13.27 23.50 -9.16
N GLN A 20 -13.56 24.56 -8.40
CA GLN A 20 -14.59 25.54 -8.70
C GLN A 20 -14.06 26.95 -8.39
N ALA A 21 -14.28 27.88 -9.31
CA ALA A 21 -13.95 29.28 -9.14
C ALA A 21 -15.23 30.09 -8.91
N THR A 22 -15.11 31.24 -8.25
CA THR A 22 -16.22 32.17 -8.03
C THR A 22 -15.85 33.53 -8.62
N ALA A 23 -16.75 34.12 -9.39
CA ALA A 23 -16.63 35.48 -9.90
C ALA A 23 -17.58 36.40 -9.11
N MET A 24 -17.06 37.53 -8.62
CA MET A 24 -17.85 38.53 -7.91
C MET A 24 -17.76 39.89 -8.61
N GLY A 25 -18.83 40.68 -8.51
CA GLY A 25 -18.89 42.03 -9.02
C GLY A 25 -19.74 42.93 -8.14
N THR A 26 -19.48 44.24 -8.19
CA THR A 26 -20.25 45.25 -7.46
C THR A 26 -20.87 46.24 -8.45
N ALA A 27 -22.18 46.41 -8.40
CA ALA A 27 -22.92 47.36 -9.23
C ALA A 27 -22.77 48.80 -8.71
N PRO A 28 -23.07 49.84 -9.53
CA PRO A 28 -22.96 51.24 -9.12
C PRO A 28 -23.81 51.63 -7.90
N ASP A 29 -24.89 50.89 -7.63
CA ASP A 29 -25.75 51.07 -6.44
C ASP A 29 -25.24 50.33 -5.20
N GLN A 30 -24.04 49.74 -5.28
CA GLN A 30 -23.37 48.91 -4.27
C GLN A 30 -23.97 47.51 -4.07
N THR A 31 -24.85 47.04 -4.95
CA THR A 31 -25.29 45.64 -4.94
C THR A 31 -24.14 44.73 -5.35
N GLU A 32 -23.86 43.69 -4.57
CA GLU A 32 -22.91 42.64 -4.93
C GLU A 32 -23.61 41.51 -5.67
N VAL A 33 -22.96 41.01 -6.72
CA VAL A 33 -23.37 39.81 -7.47
C VAL A 33 -22.24 38.80 -7.45
N SER A 34 -22.60 37.53 -7.47
CA SER A 34 -21.65 36.41 -7.49
C SER A 34 -22.16 35.33 -8.43
N ASP A 35 -21.23 34.61 -9.03
CA ASP A 35 -21.50 33.47 -9.90
C ASP A 35 -20.41 32.41 -9.68
N ASP A 36 -20.79 31.15 -9.55
CA ASP A 36 -19.85 30.05 -9.45
C ASP A 36 -19.58 29.46 -10.83
N SER A 37 -18.36 29.00 -11.06
CA SER A 37 -18.01 28.43 -12.35
C SER A 37 -18.71 27.10 -12.53
N GLY A 38 -19.21 26.89 -13.75
CA GLY A 38 -19.70 25.61 -14.21
C GLY A 38 -19.32 25.27 -15.65
N THR A 39 -19.96 24.24 -16.20
CA THR A 39 -19.74 23.81 -17.59
C THR A 39 -20.59 24.59 -18.59
N GLU A 40 -21.64 25.27 -18.11
CA GLU A 40 -22.54 26.12 -18.90
C GLU A 40 -22.87 27.40 -18.11
N ILE A 41 -23.40 28.42 -18.79
CA ILE A 41 -23.65 29.76 -18.21
C ILE A 41 -24.68 29.80 -17.06
N ASN A 42 -25.40 28.70 -16.84
CA ASN A 42 -26.52 28.60 -15.92
C ASN A 42 -26.40 27.38 -15.00
N ASN A 43 -25.19 26.84 -14.84
CA ASN A 43 -24.91 25.78 -13.89
C ASN A 43 -23.65 26.10 -13.09
N ASP A 44 -23.60 25.54 -11.88
CA ASP A 44 -22.50 25.71 -10.92
C ASP A 44 -21.82 24.36 -10.67
N ASN A 45 -21.69 23.53 -11.71
CA ASN A 45 -21.07 22.21 -11.57
C ASN A 45 -19.55 22.36 -11.52
N PRO A 46 -18.86 21.83 -10.49
CA PRO A 46 -17.40 21.95 -10.42
C PRO A 46 -16.74 21.24 -11.61
N THR A 47 -15.55 21.71 -11.97
CA THR A 47 -14.71 21.00 -12.93
C THR A 47 -14.02 19.84 -12.22
N ILE A 48 -14.32 18.62 -12.68
CA ILE A 48 -13.74 17.38 -12.16
C ILE A 48 -12.78 16.83 -13.20
N ILE A 49 -11.56 16.48 -12.76
CA ILE A 49 -10.55 15.82 -13.58
C ILE A 49 -10.25 14.47 -12.94
N ASP A 50 -10.66 13.40 -13.61
CA ASP A 50 -10.38 12.03 -13.17
C ASP A 50 -8.88 11.71 -13.29
N LEU A 51 -8.33 11.09 -12.26
CA LEU A 51 -6.97 10.57 -12.20
C LEU A 51 -7.00 9.04 -12.29
N CYS A 52 -6.05 8.48 -13.04
CA CYS A 52 -5.99 7.03 -13.20
C CYS A 52 -5.41 6.36 -11.95
N GLN A 53 -6.15 5.43 -11.36
CA GLN A 53 -5.69 4.57 -10.26
C GLN A 53 -5.30 3.18 -10.78
N LYS A 54 -4.14 2.70 -10.35
CA LYS A 54 -3.54 1.42 -10.71
C LYS A 54 -2.91 0.81 -9.45
N PRO A 55 -3.71 0.17 -8.59
CA PRO A 55 -3.16 -0.54 -7.43
C PRO A 55 -2.38 -1.77 -7.88
N GLU A 56 -1.23 -2.00 -7.27
CA GLU A 56 -0.41 -3.20 -7.52
C GLU A 56 0.43 -3.49 -6.27
N ILE A 57 0.50 -4.76 -5.86
CA ILE A 57 1.25 -5.20 -4.69
C ILE A 57 2.14 -6.38 -5.06
N ALA A 58 3.34 -6.40 -4.52
CA ALA A 58 4.28 -7.50 -4.67
C ALA A 58 4.80 -7.97 -3.31
N ILE A 59 5.15 -9.25 -3.22
CA ILE A 59 5.79 -9.84 -2.05
C ILE A 59 6.99 -10.68 -2.49
N VAL A 60 8.12 -10.45 -1.82
CA VAL A 60 9.31 -11.30 -1.91
C VAL A 60 9.46 -12.02 -0.58
N LYS A 61 9.73 -13.32 -0.65
CA LYS A 61 9.97 -14.17 0.51
C LYS A 61 11.37 -14.75 0.43
N ALA A 62 12.13 -14.60 1.50
CA ALA A 62 13.45 -15.21 1.67
C ALA A 62 13.47 -16.04 2.95
N GLY A 63 14.18 -17.16 2.91
CA GLY A 63 14.39 -18.03 4.07
C GLY A 63 15.89 -18.21 4.33
N VAL A 64 16.28 -18.21 5.60
CA VAL A 64 17.63 -18.51 6.07
C VAL A 64 17.54 -19.69 7.02
N PHE A 65 18.18 -20.80 6.65
CA PHE A 65 18.35 -21.93 7.56
C PHE A 65 19.36 -21.57 8.66
N ASN A 66 18.95 -21.78 9.90
CA ASN A 66 19.76 -21.56 11.08
C ASN A 66 20.30 -22.93 11.53
N ASP A 67 21.55 -23.22 11.17
CA ASP A 67 22.28 -24.40 11.67
C ASP A 67 22.84 -24.07 13.06
N GLU A 68 22.08 -24.36 14.12
CA GLU A 68 22.46 -23.98 15.48
C GLU A 68 23.58 -24.85 16.05
N ASN A 69 23.77 -26.07 15.52
CA ASN A 69 24.79 -27.00 16.01
C ASN A 69 26.07 -27.04 15.16
N GLY A 70 26.03 -26.52 13.94
CA GLY A 70 27.17 -26.36 13.03
C GLY A 70 27.59 -27.62 12.28
N ASP A 71 26.73 -28.63 12.15
CA ASP A 71 27.02 -29.90 11.45
C ASP A 71 26.70 -29.86 9.94
N ALA A 72 26.22 -28.71 9.45
CA ALA A 72 25.80 -28.49 8.07
C ALA A 72 24.70 -29.43 7.57
N CYS A 73 23.97 -30.05 8.49
CA CYS A 73 22.79 -30.86 8.23
C CYS A 73 21.58 -30.22 8.94
N ALA A 74 20.38 -30.61 8.52
CA ALA A 74 19.17 -30.21 9.24
C ALA A 74 18.90 -31.19 10.37
N ASN A 75 18.65 -30.68 11.57
CA ASN A 75 18.21 -31.44 12.72
C ASN A 75 16.82 -31.00 13.18
N VAL A 76 16.14 -31.92 13.89
CA VAL A 76 14.87 -31.60 14.52
C VAL A 76 15.10 -30.49 15.54
N ASP A 77 14.12 -29.59 15.64
CA ASP A 77 14.13 -28.41 16.51
C ASP A 77 15.00 -27.22 16.03
N GLU A 78 15.76 -27.37 14.95
CA GLU A 78 16.43 -26.25 14.28
C GLU A 78 15.44 -25.39 13.49
N THR A 79 15.85 -24.19 13.07
CA THR A 79 14.90 -23.21 12.53
C THR A 79 15.23 -22.67 11.15
N ILE A 80 14.19 -22.19 10.46
CA ILE A 80 14.31 -21.34 9.27
C ILE A 80 13.71 -19.99 9.61
N THR A 81 14.49 -18.92 9.49
CA THR A 81 14.00 -17.55 9.60
C THR A 81 13.50 -17.10 8.23
N TYR A 82 12.22 -16.72 8.15
CA TYR A 82 11.62 -16.15 6.96
C TYR A 82 11.49 -14.62 7.09
N THR A 83 11.89 -13.92 6.03
CA THR A 83 11.68 -12.49 5.86
C THR A 83 10.78 -12.29 4.64
N PHE A 84 9.75 -11.46 4.81
CA PHE A 84 8.82 -11.08 3.75
C PHE A 84 8.95 -9.59 3.49
N THR A 85 9.17 -9.23 2.24
CA THR A 85 9.28 -7.85 1.77
C THR A 85 8.08 -7.55 0.89
N VAL A 86 7.16 -6.74 1.40
CA VAL A 86 5.94 -6.31 0.71
C VAL A 86 6.15 -4.92 0.14
N THR A 87 5.91 -4.73 -1.15
CA THR A 87 6.13 -3.47 -1.84
C THR A 87 4.88 -3.09 -2.62
N ASN A 88 4.49 -1.82 -2.55
CA ASN A 88 3.48 -1.23 -3.41
C ASN A 88 4.14 -0.86 -4.75
N LEU A 89 3.70 -1.50 -5.83
CA LEU A 89 4.16 -1.21 -7.20
C LEU A 89 3.17 -0.34 -7.97
N GLY A 90 2.03 -0.02 -7.34
CA GLY A 90 0.97 0.79 -7.90
C GLY A 90 1.24 2.29 -7.75
N ASN A 91 0.20 3.09 -7.95
CA ASN A 91 0.23 4.54 -7.80
C ASN A 91 -0.73 5.08 -6.73
N VAL A 92 -1.40 4.21 -5.99
CA VAL A 92 -2.27 4.57 -4.86
C VAL A 92 -1.77 3.88 -3.60
N SER A 93 -1.98 4.50 -2.44
CA SER A 93 -1.67 3.87 -1.15
C SER A 93 -2.57 2.66 -0.90
N LEU A 94 -2.08 1.66 -0.16
CA LEU A 94 -2.79 0.41 0.08
C LEU A 94 -3.03 0.19 1.58
N SER A 95 -4.28 0.04 1.97
CA SER A 95 -4.66 -0.26 3.36
C SER A 95 -4.91 -1.75 3.58
N ASN A 96 -5.05 -2.16 4.84
CA ASN A 96 -5.40 -3.53 5.24
C ASN A 96 -4.46 -4.58 4.64
N ILE A 97 -3.15 -4.34 4.73
CA ILE A 97 -2.14 -5.27 4.23
C ILE A 97 -2.16 -6.55 5.06
N ILE A 98 -2.38 -7.68 4.39
CA ILE A 98 -2.39 -9.02 4.99
C ILE A 98 -1.33 -9.85 4.27
N VAL A 99 -0.35 -10.34 5.04
CA VAL A 99 0.58 -11.40 4.60
C VAL A 99 0.13 -12.70 5.22
N ASP A 100 -0.26 -13.67 4.40
CA ASP A 100 -0.72 -14.99 4.84
C ASP A 100 0.27 -16.08 4.40
N ASP A 101 0.70 -16.90 5.36
CA ASP A 101 1.58 -18.04 5.13
C ASP A 101 1.01 -19.30 5.81
N PRO A 102 0.43 -20.24 5.04
CA PRO A 102 -0.17 -21.45 5.59
C PRO A 102 0.80 -22.35 6.37
N LEU A 103 2.09 -22.38 6.01
CA LEU A 103 3.08 -23.20 6.73
C LEU A 103 3.37 -22.62 8.12
N LEU A 104 3.28 -21.29 8.25
CA LEU A 104 3.50 -20.56 9.50
C LEU A 104 2.23 -20.36 10.34
N GLY A 105 1.11 -20.95 9.93
CA GLY A 105 -0.15 -20.89 10.67
C GLY A 105 -1.13 -19.80 10.20
N GLY A 106 -0.89 -19.19 9.05
CA GLY A 106 -1.80 -18.23 8.40
C GLY A 106 -1.31 -16.78 8.47
N PRO A 107 -2.17 -15.81 8.82
CA PRO A 107 -1.82 -14.39 8.79
C PRO A 107 -0.68 -14.04 9.73
N LEU A 108 0.33 -13.34 9.23
CA LEU A 108 1.47 -12.86 10.00
C LEU A 108 1.14 -11.55 10.71
N ALA A 109 1.67 -11.40 11.92
CA ALA A 109 1.63 -10.12 12.63
C ALA A 109 2.66 -9.15 12.04
N GLY A 110 2.30 -7.87 11.93
CA GLY A 110 3.19 -6.84 11.43
C GLY A 110 2.45 -5.65 10.81
N PRO A 111 3.15 -4.81 10.04
CA PRO A 111 4.57 -4.95 9.66
C PRO A 111 5.52 -4.81 10.86
N LEU A 112 6.70 -5.42 10.79
CA LEU A 112 7.79 -5.25 11.77
C LEU A 112 8.50 -3.90 11.56
N SER A 113 8.63 -3.48 10.31
CA SER A 113 9.18 -2.18 9.91
C SER A 113 8.72 -1.81 8.51
N GLY A 114 8.92 -0.55 8.12
CA GLY A 114 8.65 -0.07 6.76
C GLY A 114 7.51 0.94 6.65
N ASP A 115 6.62 0.98 7.64
CA ASP A 115 5.62 2.03 7.85
C ASP A 115 6.34 3.26 8.45
N THR A 116 6.74 4.19 7.59
CA THR A 116 7.68 5.27 7.92
C THR A 116 7.00 6.49 8.52
N ASP A 117 5.74 6.74 8.20
CA ASP A 117 4.93 7.81 8.76
C ASP A 117 3.92 7.32 9.82
N GLY A 118 3.71 6.00 9.93
CA GLY A 118 2.95 5.37 11.00
C GLY A 118 1.44 5.45 10.80
N ASP A 119 0.97 5.62 9.56
CA ASP A 119 -0.45 5.75 9.25
C ASP A 119 -1.15 4.40 9.02
N GLY A 120 -0.38 3.31 8.87
CA GLY A 120 -0.90 1.98 8.62
C GLY A 120 -1.35 1.73 7.17
N GLU A 121 -0.89 2.55 6.23
CA GLU A 121 -1.09 2.41 4.79
C GLU A 121 0.26 2.16 4.10
N LEU A 122 0.31 1.16 3.20
CA LEU A 122 1.50 0.92 2.41
C LEU A 122 1.53 1.90 1.24
N ASP A 123 2.23 2.99 1.47
CA ASP A 123 2.48 4.04 0.50
C ASP A 123 3.28 3.57 -0.72
N VAL A 124 3.13 4.29 -1.83
CA VAL A 124 3.85 4.00 -3.10
C VAL A 124 5.37 4.08 -2.97
N THR A 125 5.88 4.74 -1.93
CA THR A 125 7.32 4.83 -1.62
C THR A 125 7.77 3.86 -0.54
N GLU A 126 6.85 3.11 0.05
CA GLU A 126 7.15 2.26 1.19
C GLU A 126 7.40 0.80 0.82
N THR A 127 8.06 0.12 1.75
CA THR A 127 8.29 -1.31 1.68
C THR A 127 8.23 -1.88 3.08
N TRP A 128 7.26 -2.74 3.30
CA TRP A 128 6.97 -3.30 4.60
C TRP A 128 7.66 -4.66 4.78
N ILE A 129 8.25 -4.85 5.95
CA ILE A 129 8.97 -6.07 6.31
C ILE A 129 8.18 -6.84 7.36
N TYR A 130 7.99 -8.13 7.12
CA TYR A 130 7.46 -9.09 8.09
C TYR A 130 8.49 -10.19 8.34
N GLU A 131 8.48 -10.76 9.54
CA GLU A 131 9.38 -11.86 9.91
C GLU A 131 8.62 -12.95 10.66
N ALA A 132 9.05 -14.19 10.47
CA ALA A 132 8.54 -15.34 11.19
C ALA A 132 9.56 -16.48 11.16
N SER A 133 9.51 -17.38 12.14
CA SER A 133 10.36 -18.57 12.20
C SER A 133 9.55 -19.85 12.03
N TYR A 134 10.17 -20.84 11.40
CA TYR A 134 9.64 -22.19 11.27
C TYR A 134 10.60 -23.18 11.92
N THR A 135 10.09 -24.07 12.76
CA THR A 135 10.88 -25.15 13.37
C THR A 135 10.85 -26.38 12.49
N ILE A 136 12.01 -26.89 12.13
CA ILE A 136 12.20 -28.08 11.30
C ILE A 136 11.72 -29.31 12.06
N THR A 137 10.93 -30.13 11.37
CA THR A 137 10.41 -31.39 11.88
C THR A 137 11.12 -32.58 11.25
N GLN A 138 10.96 -33.76 11.85
CA GLN A 138 11.47 -34.99 11.25
C GLN A 138 10.86 -35.27 9.87
N ALA A 139 9.61 -34.86 9.64
CA ALA A 139 8.94 -35.06 8.35
C ALA A 139 9.61 -34.23 7.24
N ASP A 140 10.09 -33.03 7.56
CA ASP A 140 10.82 -32.18 6.61
C ASP A 140 12.18 -32.79 6.26
N ILE A 141 12.88 -33.34 7.26
CA ILE A 141 14.15 -34.06 7.05
C ILE A 141 13.94 -35.30 6.18
N ASP A 142 12.88 -36.07 6.45
CA ASP A 142 12.53 -37.26 5.68
C ASP A 142 12.12 -36.91 4.24
N ALA A 143 11.51 -35.74 4.02
CA ALA A 143 11.18 -35.19 2.70
C ALA A 143 12.41 -34.61 1.98
N GLY A 144 13.40 -34.12 2.74
CA GLY A 144 14.61 -33.48 2.24
C GLY A 144 14.42 -32.02 1.80
N GLU A 145 13.24 -31.44 2.01
CA GLU A 145 12.93 -30.05 1.68
C GLU A 145 11.81 -29.47 2.56
N VAL A 146 11.80 -28.14 2.72
CA VAL A 146 10.68 -27.37 3.28
C VAL A 146 10.12 -26.50 2.16
N VAL A 147 8.91 -26.81 1.70
CA VAL A 147 8.21 -26.01 0.69
C VAL A 147 7.35 -24.97 1.41
N ASN A 148 7.63 -23.69 1.17
CA ASN A 148 6.89 -22.61 1.80
C ASN A 148 6.44 -21.54 0.80
N GLN A 149 5.14 -21.23 0.78
CA GLN A 149 4.54 -20.20 -0.07
C GLN A 149 3.68 -19.25 0.77
N ALA A 150 3.83 -17.96 0.55
CA ALA A 150 3.00 -16.92 1.17
C ALA A 150 2.26 -16.10 0.12
N THR A 151 1.21 -15.42 0.55
CA THR A 151 0.43 -14.48 -0.25
C THR A 151 0.40 -13.11 0.43
N ALA A 152 0.26 -12.05 -0.36
CA ALA A 152 0.03 -10.70 0.13
C ALA A 152 -1.24 -10.13 -0.52
N MET A 153 -2.05 -9.47 0.30
CA MET A 153 -3.26 -8.77 -0.13
C MET A 153 -3.28 -7.39 0.48
N GLY A 154 -3.92 -6.44 -0.21
CA GLY A 154 -4.14 -5.08 0.24
C GLY A 154 -5.39 -4.50 -0.43
N THR A 155 -5.89 -3.40 0.10
CA THR A 155 -7.10 -2.71 -0.38
C THR A 155 -6.71 -1.33 -0.88
N ALA A 156 -7.06 -1.01 -2.12
CA ALA A 156 -6.91 0.33 -2.68
C ALA A 156 -7.95 1.30 -2.06
N PRO A 157 -7.75 2.63 -2.15
CA PRO A 157 -8.66 3.63 -1.61
C PRO A 157 -10.08 3.59 -2.20
#